data_AF-A0A2K3KFU2-F1
#
_entry.id   AF-A0A2K3KFU2-F1
#
_cell.length_a   1.000
_cell.length_b   1.000
_cell.length_c   1.000
_cell.angle_alpha   90.00
_cell.angle_beta   90.00
_cell.angle_gamma   90.00
#
_symmetry.space_group_name_H-M   'P 1'
#
loop_
_entity.id
_entity.type
_entity.pdbx_description
1 polymer ?
#
loop_
_entity_poly.entity_id
_entity_poly.type
_entity_poly.pdbx_seq_one_letter_code
_entity_poly.pdbx_strand_id
1 'polypeptide(L)' 'MMEGGGDPIDLANMCLVPGLVLPPKFKVPDFEKYKGLNCPKNHMIMYSRKMASFAKDEKLMMHCFQDSLTRASLN' A
#
# COMPACT_ATOMS: atom_id res chain seq x y z
N MET A 1 30.54 19.77 -11.60
CA MET A 1 30.60 18.56 -10.74
C MET A 1 29.49 18.74 -9.71
N MET A 2 28.38 18.03 -9.85
CA MET A 2 27.30 18.02 -8.85
C MET A 2 27.33 16.64 -8.22
N GLU A 3 27.81 16.58 -6.98
CA GLU A 3 27.75 15.39 -6.15
C GLU A 3 26.29 15.17 -5.78
N GLY A 4 25.59 14.35 -6.56
CA GLY A 4 24.31 13.77 -6.16
C GLY A 4 24.59 12.64 -5.19
N GLY A 5 24.89 12.98 -3.94
CA GLY A 5 24.87 12.03 -2.84
C GLY A 5 23.46 11.50 -2.72
N GLY A 6 23.23 10.28 -3.22
CA GLY A 6 21.96 9.60 -3.06
C GLY A 6 21.78 9.27 -1.59
N ASP A 7 21.01 10.10 -0.89
CA ASP A 7 20.43 9.77 0.40
C ASP A 7 19.88 8.34 0.32
N PRO A 8 20.23 7.45 1.28
CA PRO A 8 19.60 6.14 1.36
C PRO A 8 18.10 6.38 1.37
N ILE A 9 17.39 5.89 0.34
CA ILE A 9 15.94 5.98 0.26
C ILE A 9 15.42 5.36 1.55
N ASP A 10 15.00 6.21 2.48
CA ASP A 10 14.42 5.76 3.72
C ASP A 10 13.03 5.24 3.39
N LEU A 11 12.97 3.93 3.15
CA LEU A 11 11.74 3.23 2.84
C LEU A 11 10.68 3.45 3.93
N ALA A 12 11.10 3.77 5.17
CA ALA A 12 10.18 4.13 6.24
C ALA A 12 9.56 5.53 6.03
N ASN A 13 10.29 6.49 5.43
CA ASN A 13 9.75 7.80 5.05
C ASN A 13 8.83 7.75 3.82
N MET A 14 8.84 6.67 3.05
CA MET A 14 7.89 6.47 1.94
C MET A 14 6.53 5.92 2.40
N CYS A 15 6.43 5.38 3.62
CA CYS A 15 5.16 4.88 4.13
C CYS A 15 4.30 6.05 4.64
N LEU A 16 3.15 6.29 4.00
CA LEU A 16 2.20 7.32 4.42
C LEU A 16 1.46 6.98 5.72
N VAL A 17 1.73 5.82 6.33
CA VAL A 17 1.07 5.33 7.54
C VAL A 17 2.06 5.32 8.70
N PRO A 18 2.07 6.35 9.57
CA PRO A 18 3.02 6.44 10.67
C PRO A 18 2.94 5.28 11.67
N GLY A 19 4.11 4.75 12.05
CA GLY A 19 4.23 3.66 13.01
C GLY A 19 3.60 2.35 12.53
N LEU A 20 3.59 2.12 11.21
CA LEU A 20 3.33 0.81 10.64
C LEU A 20 4.45 -0.15 11.04
N VAL A 21 4.09 -1.33 11.55
CA VAL A 21 5.02 -2.43 11.80
C VAL A 21 4.60 -3.58 10.90
N LEU A 22 5.46 -3.96 9.96
CA LEU A 22 5.20 -5.09 9.09
C LEU A 22 5.39 -6.40 9.87
N PRO A 23 4.44 -7.35 9.83
CA PRO A 23 4.62 -8.65 10.44
C PRO A 23 5.88 -9.37 9.88
N PRO A 24 6.57 -10.18 10.67
CA PRO A 24 7.69 -10.97 10.17
C PRO A 24 7.25 -11.85 8.98
N LYS A 25 8.02 -11.81 7.89
CA LYS A 25 7.74 -12.54 6.64
C LYS A 25 6.47 -12.08 5.91
N PHE A 26 5.94 -10.89 6.24
CA PHE A 26 4.84 -10.30 5.49
C PHE A 26 5.23 -10.18 4.01
N LYS A 27 4.36 -10.67 3.14
CA LYS A 27 4.43 -10.44 1.70
C LYS A 27 3.25 -9.59 1.34
N VAL A 28 3.50 -8.47 0.65
CA VAL A 28 2.44 -7.63 0.10
C VAL A 28 1.57 -8.51 -0.80
N PRO A 29 0.24 -8.58 -0.55
CA PRO A 29 -0.64 -9.31 -1.44
C PRO A 29 -0.62 -8.67 -2.83
N ASP A 30 -0.63 -9.49 -3.87
CA ASP A 30 -0.78 -8.95 -5.22
C ASP A 30 -2.20 -8.40 -5.40
N PHE A 31 -2.34 -7.16 -5.84
CA PHE A 31 -3.63 -6.52 -6.06
C PHE A 31 -3.75 -6.13 -7.53
N GLU A 32 -4.92 -6.38 -8.13
CA GLU A 32 -5.27 -5.66 -9.34
C GLU A 32 -5.41 -4.18 -8.97
N LYS A 33 -4.47 -3.34 -9.43
CA LYS A 33 -4.46 -1.93 -9.06
C LYS A 33 -5.70 -1.22 -9.61
N TYR A 34 -6.38 -0.49 -8.75
CA TYR A 34 -7.54 0.31 -9.15
C TYR A 34 -7.11 1.49 -10.04
N LYS A 35 -7.51 1.46 -11.31
CA LYS A 35 -7.17 2.47 -12.33
C LYS A 35 -8.18 3.60 -12.48
N GLY A 36 -9.20 3.66 -11.62
CA GLY A 36 -10.31 4.61 -11.77
C GLY A 36 -11.37 4.25 -12.81
N LEU A 37 -11.10 3.27 -13.68
CA LEU A 37 -12.00 2.84 -14.76
C LEU A 37 -12.95 1.70 -14.36
N ASN A 38 -12.58 0.90 -13.37
CA ASN A 38 -13.37 -0.23 -12.89
C ASN A 38 -14.36 0.20 -11.80
N CYS A 39 -15.32 -0.65 -11.44
CA CYS A 39 -16.27 -0.33 -10.37
C CYS A 39 -15.56 -0.29 -8.99
N PRO A 40 -15.62 0.83 -8.22
CA PRO A 40 -14.99 0.93 -6.89
C PRO A 40 -15.44 -0.17 -5.92
N LYS A 41 -16.71 -0.57 -5.99
CA LYS A 41 -17.27 -1.62 -5.12
C LYS A 41 -16.60 -2.97 -5.35
N ASN A 42 -16.29 -3.31 -6.60
CA ASN A 42 -15.65 -4.57 -6.93
C ASN A 42 -14.21 -4.60 -6.40
N HIS A 43 -13.50 -3.47 -6.49
CA HIS A 43 -12.17 -3.31 -5.89
C HIS A 43 -12.21 -3.53 -4.38
N MET A 44 -13.15 -2.89 -3.68
CA MET A 44 -13.32 -3.06 -2.23
C MET A 44 -13.60 -4.52 -1.83
N ILE A 45 -14.45 -5.23 -2.57
CA ILE A 45 -14.75 -6.63 -2.28
C ILE A 45 -13.51 -7.51 -2.46
N MET A 46 -12.77 -7.34 -3.56
CA MET A 46 -11.53 -8.07 -3.81
C MET A 46 -10.50 -7.78 -2.72
N TYR A 47 -10.27 -6.50 -2.44
CA TYR A 47 -9.32 -6.05 -1.42
C TYR A 47 -9.65 -6.66 -0.05
N SER A 48 -10.92 -6.57 0.38
CA SER A 48 -11.38 -7.11 1.67
C SER A 48 -11.15 -8.62 1.77
N ARG A 49 -11.36 -9.37 0.68
CA ARG A 49 -11.09 -10.82 0.64
C ARG A 49 -9.61 -11.14 0.78
N LYS A 50 -8.73 -10.40 0.07
CA LYS A 50 -7.28 -10.62 0.13
C LYS A 50 -6.67 -10.23 1.49
N MET A 51 -7.29 -9.27 2.18
CA MET A 51 -6.78 -8.74 3.44
C MET A 51 -7.49 -9.29 4.69
N ALA A 52 -8.40 -10.26 4.55
CA ALA A 52 -9.24 -10.74 5.66
C ALA A 52 -8.45 -11.22 6.89
N SER A 53 -7.28 -11.83 6.69
CA SER A 53 -6.40 -12.29 7.79
C SER A 53 -5.76 -11.15 8.58
N PHE A 54 -5.73 -9.94 8.02
CA PHE A 54 -5.12 -8.74 8.60
C PHE A 54 -6.17 -7.72 9.05
N ALA A 55 -7.45 -8.10 9.10
CA ALA A 55 -8.57 -7.18 9.41
C ALA A 55 -8.46 -6.47 10.78
N LYS A 56 -7.59 -6.94 11.68
CA LYS A 56 -7.32 -6.32 12.99
C LYS A 56 -6.14 -5.34 12.97
N ASP A 57 -5.35 -5.31 11.90
CA ASP A 57 -4.20 -4.42 11.74
C ASP A 57 -4.57 -3.29 10.78
N GLU A 58 -5.22 -2.26 11.32
CA GLU A 58 -5.71 -1.13 10.53
C GLU A 58 -4.60 -0.43 9.75
N LYS A 59 -3.39 -0.35 10.32
CA LYS A 59 -2.26 0.32 9.67
C LYS A 59 -1.80 -0.47 8.45
N LEU A 60 -1.67 -1.79 8.60
CA LEU A 60 -1.31 -2.67 7.50
C LEU A 60 -2.40 -2.67 6.41
N MET A 61 -3.67 -2.67 6.83
CA MET A 61 -4.80 -2.50 5.92
C MET A 61 -4.66 -1.20 5.12
N MET A 62 -4.52 -0.05 5.77
CA MET A 62 -4.38 1.25 5.10
C MET A 62 -3.20 1.28 4.13
N HIS A 63 -2.04 0.76 4.52
CA HIS A 63 -0.86 0.71 3.67
C HIS A 63 -1.09 -0.14 2.41
N CYS A 64 -1.58 -1.38 2.57
CA CYS A 64 -1.87 -2.24 1.43
C CYS A 64 -3.03 -1.71 0.56
N PHE A 65 -3.95 -0.94 1.15
CA PHE A 65 -5.01 -0.30 0.39
C PHE A 65 -4.42 0.77 -0.53
N GLN A 66 -3.51 1.61 -0.04
CA GLN A 66 -2.80 2.59 -0.86
C GLN A 66 -2.05 1.92 -2.02
N ASP A 67 -1.33 0.82 -1.76
CA ASP A 67 -0.62 0.05 -2.78
C ASP A 67 -1.55 -0.56 -3.84
N SER A 68 -2.80 -0.87 -3.45
CA SER A 68 -3.84 -1.37 -4.34
C SER A 68 -4.42 -0.30 -5.27
N LEU A 69 -4.07 0.99 -5.08
CA LEU A 69 -4.50 2.08 -5.94
C LEU A 69 -3.42 2.40 -6.98
N THR A 70 -3.85 2.92 -8.14
CA THR A 70 -2.90 3.57 -9.04
C THR A 70 -2.54 4.96 -8.52
N ARG A 71 -1.35 5.45 -8.88
CA ARG A 71 -0.83 6.76 -8.46
C ARG A 71 -1.75 7.92 -8.84
N ALA A 72 -2.53 7.78 -9.92
CA ALA A 72 -3.54 8.75 -10.34
C ALA A 72 -4.79 8.82 -9.42
N SER A 73 -4.96 7.83 -8.55
CA SER A 73 -6.07 7.74 -7.57
C SER A 73 -5.64 8.11 -6.14
N LEU A 74 -4.37 8.45 -5.92
CA LEU A 74 -3.81 8.86 -4.61
C LEU A 74 -3.87 10.38 -4.37
N ASN A 75 -4.73 11.08 -5.11
CA ASN A 75 -4.79 12.53 -5.17
C ASN A 75 -5.50 13.16 -3.97
#